data_AF-A0A354JV05-F1
#
_entry.id   AF-A0A354JV05-F1
#
_cell.length_a   1.000
_cell.length_b   1.000
_cell.length_c   1.000
_cell.angle_alpha   90.00
_cell.angle_beta   90.00
_cell.angle_gamma   90.00
#
_symmetry.space_group_name_H-M   'P 1'
#
loop_
_entity.id
_entity.type
_entity.pdbx_description
1 polymer ?
#
loop_
_entity_poly.entity_id
_entity_poly.type
_entity_poly.pdbx_seq_one_letter_code
_entity_poly.pdbx_strand_id
1 'polypeptide(L)'
;GYSNTNGYSNIFIGNKSGMNNTSGNRNMFFGNGSGFSNLTGFGNTFFGLESGYHNTDGYRNLFLGYRSGYENVDGSDNSFMGDMAGSSNTSGYENTFVGQAAGSSNTTGFANTALGSNAGRGNITGANNLFVGRFAGYNIDGSF
;
A
#
# COMPACT_ATOMS: atom_id res chain seq x y z
N GLY A 1 -14.00 7.46 -9.08
CA GLY A 1 -14.78 6.39 -9.72
C GLY A 1 -15.46 6.80 -11.01
N TYR A 2 -14.83 7.62 -11.84
CA TYR A 2 -15.41 8.04 -13.13
C TYR A 2 -15.57 6.84 -14.08
N SER A 3 -14.61 5.92 -14.06
CA SER A 3 -14.63 4.71 -14.90
C SER A 3 -15.37 3.52 -14.26
N ASN A 4 -16.08 3.69 -13.15
CA ASN A 4 -16.70 2.58 -12.43
C ASN A 4 -17.88 2.03 -13.21
N THR A 5 -17.70 0.87 -13.85
CA THR A 5 -18.71 0.23 -14.69
C THR A 5 -19.53 -0.79 -13.92
N ASN A 6 -18.86 -1.72 -13.23
CA ASN A 6 -19.48 -2.87 -12.56
C ASN A 6 -19.18 -2.92 -11.04
N GLY A 7 -18.27 -2.09 -10.56
CA GLY A 7 -17.89 -2.06 -9.14
C GLY A 7 -19.00 -1.48 -8.26
N TYR A 8 -19.23 -2.09 -7.11
CA TYR A 8 -20.27 -1.68 -6.16
C TYR A 8 -19.69 -1.38 -4.77
N SER A 9 -20.44 -0.60 -3.98
CA SER A 9 -20.10 -0.23 -2.60
C SER A 9 -18.74 0.48 -2.44
N ASN A 10 -18.40 1.37 -3.37
CA ASN A 10 -17.18 2.17 -3.30
C ASN A 10 -17.43 3.59 -2.77
N ILE A 11 -16.48 4.14 -2.02
CA ILE A 11 -16.47 5.54 -1.57
C ILE A 11 -15.19 6.18 -2.09
N PHE A 12 -15.32 7.22 -2.92
CA PHE A 12 -14.19 7.94 -3.50
C PHE A 12 -14.31 9.44 -3.24
N ILE A 13 -13.38 9.98 -2.45
CA ILE A 13 -13.36 11.39 -2.06
C ILE A 13 -11.99 11.97 -2.41
N GLY A 14 -11.97 13.07 -3.19
CA GLY A 14 -10.75 13.72 -3.65
C GLY A 14 -10.62 13.73 -5.17
N ASN A 15 -9.85 14.69 -5.70
CA ASN A 15 -9.63 14.80 -7.13
C ASN A 15 -8.93 13.52 -7.66
N LYS A 16 -9.50 12.93 -8.73
CA LYS A 16 -9.05 11.68 -9.34
C LYS A 16 -9.01 10.44 -8.42
N SER A 17 -9.66 10.49 -7.25
CA SER A 17 -9.80 9.33 -6.37
C SER A 17 -10.56 8.19 -7.06
N GLY A 18 -9.94 7.01 -7.13
CA GLY A 18 -10.47 5.83 -7.82
C GLY A 18 -10.83 6.09 -9.29
N MET A 19 -10.07 6.94 -10.00
CA MET A 19 -10.44 7.40 -11.34
C MET A 19 -10.61 6.24 -12.33
N ASN A 20 -9.68 5.30 -12.34
CA ASN A 20 -9.67 4.18 -13.28
C ASN A 20 -10.41 2.93 -12.80
N ASN A 21 -11.06 2.96 -11.63
CA ASN A 21 -11.78 1.79 -11.10
C ASN A 21 -12.85 1.35 -12.08
N THR A 22 -12.78 0.11 -12.59
CA THR A 22 -13.76 -0.44 -13.55
C THR A 22 -14.72 -1.41 -12.87
N SER A 23 -14.20 -2.48 -12.26
CA SER A 23 -15.01 -3.52 -11.61
C SER A 23 -14.72 -3.72 -10.13
N GLY A 24 -13.69 -3.05 -9.59
CA GLY A 24 -13.32 -3.16 -8.18
C GLY A 24 -14.44 -2.73 -7.24
N ASN A 25 -14.68 -3.52 -6.18
CA ASN A 25 -15.78 -3.32 -5.24
C ASN A 25 -15.28 -3.11 -3.80
N ARG A 26 -16.13 -2.49 -2.97
CA ARG A 26 -15.89 -2.31 -1.52
C ARG A 26 -14.58 -1.56 -1.21
N ASN A 27 -14.25 -0.57 -2.04
CA ASN A 27 -13.08 0.27 -1.87
C ASN A 27 -13.44 1.61 -1.22
N MET A 28 -12.60 2.07 -0.28
CA MET A 28 -12.72 3.38 0.37
C MET A 28 -11.46 4.19 0.10
N PHE A 29 -11.53 5.15 -0.83
CA PHE A 29 -10.38 5.99 -1.20
C PHE A 29 -10.64 7.45 -0.84
N PHE A 30 -9.77 8.02 0.00
CA PHE A 30 -9.84 9.39 0.47
C PHE A 30 -8.51 10.11 0.25
N GLY A 31 -8.49 11.08 -0.67
CA GLY A 31 -7.30 11.83 -1.03
C GLY A 31 -7.24 12.16 -2.52
N ASN A 32 -6.47 13.16 -2.89
CA ASN A 32 -6.18 13.40 -4.30
C ASN A 32 -5.32 12.23 -4.84
N GLY A 33 -5.73 11.64 -5.96
CA GLY A 33 -5.05 10.50 -6.57
C GLY A 33 -5.09 9.19 -5.77
N SER A 34 -5.80 9.10 -4.64
CA SER A 34 -5.89 7.85 -3.88
C SER A 34 -6.55 6.76 -4.72
N GLY A 35 -5.87 5.61 -4.89
CA GLY A 35 -6.36 4.51 -5.72
C GLY A 35 -6.58 4.87 -7.19
N PHE A 36 -5.84 5.85 -7.72
CA PHE A 36 -6.03 6.38 -9.09
C PHE A 36 -6.14 5.28 -10.15
N SER A 37 -5.21 4.32 -10.10
CA SER A 37 -5.04 3.28 -11.11
C SER A 37 -5.84 2.00 -10.84
N ASN A 38 -6.66 1.94 -9.78
CA ASN A 38 -7.38 0.71 -9.41
C ASN A 38 -8.20 0.26 -10.62
N LEU A 39 -8.05 -0.96 -11.09
CA LEU A 39 -8.81 -1.52 -12.21
C LEU A 39 -9.87 -2.47 -11.67
N THR A 40 -9.43 -3.53 -10.99
CA THR A 40 -10.30 -4.61 -10.47
C THR A 40 -10.10 -4.88 -8.97
N GLY A 41 -9.07 -4.28 -8.35
CA GLY A 41 -8.78 -4.45 -6.92
C GLY A 41 -9.97 -4.13 -6.02
N PHE A 42 -10.14 -4.90 -4.94
CA PHE A 42 -11.32 -4.84 -4.08
C PHE A 42 -10.97 -4.85 -2.59
N GLY A 43 -11.88 -4.34 -1.76
CA GLY A 43 -11.71 -4.34 -0.31
C GLY A 43 -10.54 -3.47 0.18
N ASN A 44 -10.11 -2.48 -0.61
CA ASN A 44 -9.00 -1.61 -0.27
C ASN A 44 -9.47 -0.38 0.49
N THR A 45 -8.73 0.05 1.50
CA THR A 45 -8.95 1.32 2.21
C THR A 45 -7.69 2.19 2.09
N PHE A 46 -7.78 3.26 1.30
CA PHE A 46 -6.67 4.18 1.03
C PHE A 46 -7.02 5.57 1.55
N PHE A 47 -6.22 6.11 2.46
CA PHE A 47 -6.41 7.42 3.06
C PHE A 47 -5.12 8.22 2.99
N GLY A 48 -5.06 9.23 2.13
CA GLY A 48 -3.90 10.08 1.94
C GLY A 48 -3.78 10.56 0.50
N LEU A 49 -3.04 11.66 0.31
CA LEU A 49 -2.64 12.10 -1.02
C LEU A 49 -1.79 10.99 -1.67
N GLU A 50 -2.24 10.51 -2.83
CA GLU A 50 -1.60 9.46 -3.64
C GLU A 50 -1.38 8.12 -2.91
N SER A 51 -2.12 7.82 -1.85
CA SER A 51 -2.10 6.49 -1.22
C SER A 51 -2.64 5.42 -2.19
N GLY A 52 -1.88 4.36 -2.43
CA GLY A 52 -2.25 3.30 -3.38
C GLY A 52 -2.42 3.76 -4.83
N TYR A 53 -1.71 4.81 -5.25
CA TYR A 53 -1.90 5.45 -6.56
C TYR A 53 -1.82 4.48 -7.74
N HIS A 54 -0.84 3.57 -7.72
CA HIS A 54 -0.61 2.59 -8.79
C HIS A 54 -1.31 1.25 -8.60
N ASN A 55 -2.14 1.06 -7.57
CA ASN A 55 -2.84 -0.21 -7.33
C ASN A 55 -3.71 -0.51 -8.53
N THR A 56 -3.55 -1.67 -9.19
CA THR A 56 -4.42 -2.10 -10.29
C THR A 56 -5.38 -3.19 -9.81
N ASP A 57 -4.83 -4.28 -9.28
CA ASP A 57 -5.58 -5.51 -8.97
C ASP A 57 -5.37 -5.99 -7.54
N GLY A 58 -4.43 -5.37 -6.81
CA GLY A 58 -4.21 -5.63 -5.39
C GLY A 58 -5.48 -5.44 -4.57
N TYR A 59 -5.70 -6.32 -3.58
CA TYR A 59 -6.92 -6.37 -2.78
C TYR A 59 -6.64 -6.46 -1.29
N ARG A 60 -7.65 -6.10 -0.48
CA ARG A 60 -7.59 -6.14 1.00
C ARG A 60 -6.40 -5.39 1.58
N ASN A 61 -6.01 -4.28 0.96
CA ASN A 61 -4.94 -3.42 1.45
C ASN A 61 -5.50 -2.26 2.30
N LEU A 62 -4.79 -1.92 3.38
CA LEU A 62 -5.03 -0.72 4.19
C LEU A 62 -3.82 0.21 4.07
N PHE A 63 -3.96 1.34 3.36
CA PHE A 63 -2.90 2.33 3.18
C PHE A 63 -3.31 3.68 3.78
N LEU A 64 -2.62 4.12 4.82
CA LEU A 64 -2.92 5.34 5.58
C LEU A 64 -1.69 6.25 5.64
N GLY A 65 -1.66 7.31 4.84
CA GLY A 65 -0.56 8.28 4.78
C GLY A 65 -0.32 8.86 3.39
N TYR A 66 0.46 9.94 3.31
CA TYR A 66 0.94 10.44 2.00
C TYR A 66 1.80 9.36 1.34
N ARG A 67 1.42 8.97 0.11
CA ARG A 67 2.13 7.94 -0.68
C ARG A 67 2.37 6.60 0.03
N SER A 68 1.54 6.25 1.01
CA SER A 68 1.56 4.88 1.56
C SER A 68 1.13 3.89 0.47
N GLY A 69 1.93 2.86 0.21
CA GLY A 69 1.68 1.88 -0.85
C GLY A 69 1.62 2.47 -2.27
N TYR A 70 2.32 3.57 -2.54
CA TYR A 70 2.22 4.33 -3.79
C TYR A 70 2.41 3.48 -5.07
N GLU A 71 3.46 2.66 -5.12
CA GLU A 71 3.80 1.78 -6.26
C GLU A 71 3.10 0.41 -6.23
N ASN A 72 2.18 0.15 -5.29
CA ASN A 72 1.52 -1.16 -5.20
C ASN A 72 0.77 -1.42 -6.50
N VAL A 73 0.97 -2.55 -7.16
CA VAL A 73 0.28 -2.91 -8.41
C VAL A 73 -0.74 -4.02 -8.11
N ASP A 74 -0.23 -5.17 -7.70
CA ASP A 74 -0.99 -6.42 -7.46
C ASP A 74 -0.78 -6.97 -6.03
N GLY A 75 0.09 -6.35 -5.24
CA GLY A 75 0.28 -6.67 -3.82
C GLY A 75 -1.02 -6.61 -3.03
N SER A 76 -1.24 -7.58 -2.15
CA SER A 76 -2.51 -7.80 -1.45
C SER A 76 -2.30 -8.08 0.02
N ASP A 77 -3.36 -7.89 0.82
CA ASP A 77 -3.34 -8.16 2.26
C ASP A 77 -2.25 -7.37 3.03
N ASN A 78 -1.91 -6.17 2.56
CA ASN A 78 -0.92 -5.30 3.20
C ASN A 78 -1.58 -4.25 4.11
N SER A 79 -0.92 -3.91 5.22
CA SER A 79 -1.31 -2.83 6.13
C SER A 79 -0.17 -1.84 6.29
N PHE A 80 -0.26 -0.70 5.59
CA PHE A 80 0.73 0.37 5.60
C PHE A 80 0.17 1.62 6.26
N MET A 81 0.79 2.07 7.36
CA MET A 81 0.37 3.25 8.10
C MET A 81 1.57 4.16 8.36
N GLY A 82 1.59 5.31 7.70
CA GLY A 82 2.65 6.31 7.79
C GLY A 82 2.95 6.97 6.45
N ASP A 83 3.54 8.15 6.50
CA ASP A 83 4.12 8.82 5.33
C ASP A 83 5.12 7.89 4.62
N MET A 84 4.89 7.60 3.34
CA MET A 84 5.68 6.70 2.50
C MET A 84 5.87 5.27 3.04
N ALA A 85 5.00 4.79 3.94
CA ALA A 85 5.04 3.40 4.39
C ALA A 85 4.78 2.46 3.20
N GLY A 86 5.68 1.50 2.96
CA GLY A 86 5.60 0.56 1.83
C GLY A 86 5.53 1.22 0.45
N SER A 87 6.06 2.43 0.28
CA SER A 87 5.87 3.23 -0.94
C SER A 87 6.32 2.55 -2.24
N SER A 88 7.36 1.71 -2.19
CA SER A 88 7.88 0.99 -3.36
C SER A 88 7.36 -0.44 -3.50
N ASN A 89 6.41 -0.87 -2.65
CA ASN A 89 5.84 -2.22 -2.75
C ASN A 89 5.16 -2.34 -4.10
N THR A 90 5.50 -3.33 -4.91
CA THR A 90 4.86 -3.58 -6.22
C THR A 90 3.91 -4.76 -6.11
N SER A 91 4.43 -5.92 -5.71
CA SER A 91 3.67 -7.19 -5.64
C SER A 91 3.77 -7.90 -4.30
N GLY A 92 4.52 -7.34 -3.33
CA GLY A 92 4.62 -7.88 -1.98
C GLY A 92 3.25 -7.97 -1.29
N TYR A 93 3.05 -9.00 -0.47
CA TYR A 93 1.78 -9.30 0.19
C TYR A 93 1.98 -9.63 1.68
N GLU A 94 0.90 -9.58 2.45
CA GLU A 94 0.91 -9.88 3.90
C GLU A 94 1.92 -9.05 4.72
N ASN A 95 2.26 -7.85 4.26
CA ASN A 95 3.18 -6.97 4.98
C ASN A 95 2.44 -6.02 5.92
N THR A 96 2.99 -5.79 7.11
CA THR A 96 2.51 -4.78 8.08
C THR A 96 3.62 -3.75 8.32
N PHE A 97 3.46 -2.54 7.79
CA PHE A 97 4.43 -1.46 7.94
C PHE A 97 3.79 -0.27 8.65
N VAL A 98 4.28 0.06 9.84
CA VAL A 98 3.74 1.15 10.68
C VAL A 98 4.87 2.10 11.07
N GLY A 99 4.79 3.33 10.58
CA GLY A 99 5.79 4.38 10.79
C GLY A 99 6.16 5.09 9.49
N GLN A 100 6.66 6.31 9.60
CA GLN A 100 7.17 7.05 8.46
C GLN A 100 8.29 6.25 7.76
N ALA A 101 8.15 6.02 6.46
CA ALA A 101 9.05 5.23 5.61
C ALA A 101 9.33 3.79 6.12
N ALA A 102 8.44 3.22 6.93
CA ALA A 102 8.54 1.80 7.30
C ALA A 102 8.38 0.93 6.03
N GLY A 103 9.32 0.00 5.80
CA GLY A 103 9.31 -0.89 4.63
C GLY A 103 9.33 -0.17 3.28
N SER A 104 9.76 1.10 3.21
CA SER A 104 9.55 1.94 2.02
C SER A 104 10.21 1.41 0.74
N SER A 105 11.28 0.62 0.85
CA SER A 105 12.00 0.04 -0.30
C SER A 105 11.59 -1.41 -0.61
N ASN A 106 10.64 -1.99 0.14
CA ASN A 106 10.11 -3.32 -0.15
C ASN A 106 9.46 -3.27 -1.53
N THR A 107 9.81 -4.19 -2.43
CA THR A 107 9.20 -4.31 -3.76
C THR A 107 8.33 -5.55 -3.83
N THR A 108 8.93 -6.73 -3.60
CA THR A 108 8.25 -8.03 -3.72
C THR A 108 8.27 -8.83 -2.42
N GLY A 109 8.93 -8.34 -1.36
CA GLY A 109 8.98 -9.01 -0.07
C GLY A 109 7.59 -9.20 0.53
N PHE A 110 7.39 -10.29 1.27
CA PHE A 110 6.09 -10.67 1.82
C PHE A 110 6.17 -11.16 3.27
N ALA A 111 5.04 -11.14 3.96
CA ALA A 111 4.94 -11.57 5.36
C ALA A 111 5.91 -10.84 6.31
N ASN A 112 6.27 -9.57 6.01
CA ASN A 112 7.15 -8.78 6.86
C ASN A 112 6.36 -7.87 7.80
N THR A 113 6.87 -7.70 9.03
CA THR A 113 6.36 -6.71 9.98
C THR A 113 7.45 -5.68 10.29
N ALA A 114 7.20 -4.41 10.01
CA ALA A 114 8.10 -3.30 10.32
C ALA A 114 7.37 -2.22 11.14
N LEU A 115 7.78 -2.03 12.40
CA LEU A 115 7.17 -1.10 13.34
C LEU A 115 8.20 -0.06 13.80
N GLY A 116 8.02 1.18 13.38
CA GLY A 116 8.89 2.32 13.69
C GLY A 116 9.26 3.13 12.45
N SER A 117 9.63 4.41 12.64
CA SER A 117 10.11 5.22 11.52
C SER A 117 11.38 4.61 10.92
N ASN A 118 11.36 4.43 9.60
CA ASN A 118 12.40 3.78 8.80
C ASN A 118 12.73 2.33 9.22
N ALA A 119 11.84 1.66 9.96
CA ALA A 119 11.98 0.23 10.25
C ALA A 119 11.82 -0.59 8.95
N GLY A 120 12.65 -1.62 8.75
CA GLY A 120 12.62 -2.48 7.56
C GLY A 120 12.87 -1.76 6.24
N ARG A 121 13.36 -0.51 6.26
CA ARG A 121 13.51 0.30 5.04
C ARG A 121 14.47 -0.32 4.02
N GLY A 122 15.47 -1.07 4.47
CA GLY A 122 16.43 -1.75 3.60
C GLY A 122 15.93 -3.10 3.05
N ASN A 123 14.76 -3.58 3.50
CA ASN A 123 14.19 -4.83 3.05
C ASN A 123 13.56 -4.63 1.67
N ILE A 124 14.14 -5.22 0.63
CA ILE A 124 13.69 -5.03 -0.75
C ILE A 124 12.84 -6.23 -1.17
N THR A 125 13.39 -7.44 -1.06
CA THR A 125 12.72 -8.68 -1.50
C THR A 125 12.56 -9.71 -0.40
N GLY A 126 13.15 -9.44 0.76
CA GLY A 126 13.09 -10.30 1.92
C GLY A 126 11.69 -10.62 2.43
N ALA A 127 11.54 -11.79 3.06
CA ALA A 127 10.26 -12.30 3.56
C ALA A 127 10.37 -12.78 5.01
N ASN A 128 9.22 -12.82 5.70
CA ASN A 128 9.09 -13.34 7.08
C ASN A 128 9.96 -12.60 8.12
N ASN A 129 10.24 -11.31 7.92
CA ASN A 129 11.06 -10.54 8.85
C ASN A 129 10.22 -9.78 9.89
N LEU A 130 10.83 -9.57 11.07
CA LEU A 130 10.30 -8.68 12.11
C LEU A 130 11.32 -7.58 12.42
N PHE A 131 10.96 -6.33 12.13
CA PHE A 131 11.75 -5.14 12.45
C PHE A 131 10.97 -4.27 13.44
N VAL A 132 11.48 -4.10 14.66
CA VAL A 132 10.81 -3.28 15.69
C VAL A 132 11.77 -2.25 16.24
N GLY A 133 11.39 -0.98 16.14
CA GLY A 133 12.16 0.17 16.57
C GLY A 133 12.52 1.09 15.40
N ARG A 134 12.77 2.37 15.72
CA ARG A 134 13.23 3.35 14.74
C ARG A 134 14.56 2.88 14.13
N PHE A 135 14.64 2.83 12.80
CA PHE A 135 15.79 2.33 12.02
C PHE A 135 16.14 0.84 12.18
N ALA A 136 15.30 0.02 12.81
CA ALA A 136 15.53 -1.43 12.83
C ALA A 136 15.56 -1.98 11.40
N GLY A 137 16.59 -2.74 11.01
CA GLY A 137 16.71 -3.29 9.64
C GLY A 137 16.90 -2.24 8.53
N TYR A 138 17.37 -1.03 8.85
CA TYR A 138 17.48 0.07 7.88
C TYR A 138 18.33 -0.26 6.63
N ASN A 139 19.34 -1.13 6.76
CA ASN A 139 20.26 -1.54 5.68
C ASN A 139 20.30 -3.06 5.49
N ILE A 140 19.22 -3.78 5.84
CA ILE A 140 19.20 -5.24 5.75
C ILE A 140 18.09 -5.65 4.76
N ASP A 141 18.47 -6.41 3.74
CA ASP A 141 17.53 -7.21 2.96
C ASP A 141 17.41 -8.56 3.68
N GLY A 142 16.37 -8.71 4.49
CA GLY A 142 16.26 -9.82 5.44
C GLY A 142 15.70 -11.07 4.78
N SER A 143 16.37 -12.21 4.90
CA SER A 143 15.75 -13.51 4.60
C SER A 143 16.08 -14.46 5.75
N PHE A 144 15.05 -15.07 6.32
CA PHE A 144 15.17 -16.15 7.31
C PHE A 144 14.41 -17.37 6.81
#